data_AF-A0A497P9F7-F1
#
_entry.id   AF-A0A497P9F7-F1
#
_cell.length_a   1.000
_cell.length_b   1.000
_cell.length_c   1.000
_cell.angle_alpha   90.00
_cell.angle_beta   90.00
_cell.angle_gamma   90.00
#
_symmetry.space_group_name_H-M   'P 1'
#
loop_
_entity.id
_entity.type
_entity.pdbx_description
1 polymer ?
#
loop_
_entity_poly.entity_id
_entity_poly.type
_entity_poly.pdbx_seq_one_letter_code
_entity_poly.pdbx_strand_id
1 'polypeptide(L)'
;MEDLLDRLLLIETLNSTLIHFILSSQVAGSVDPDRVDSLTQGLMRTRKWIEETLSHEGIPASTANILGLVVKRLSQLESLLPKLSQKAKEAEQRSAAQEILSLLDESARRPAATGEGAQPTGASGIVPLVEAEPEEETEPYRKVEIEDDEWGLISQTSQLIRQYSKRCHVLLPTFWFEALRELHKYQSPSPFIADAIQIPAEFLTRIIRGLLTEAPGARLLQDLMSSRPQENTLSTTEMERIERAVAKYFAGLEDLLKGEELHVQEKISEAQTAFDGFGWGGPELEKRLIKRINQRCEEALQSAESDTDPHRQVIYAEVTKLLCKLQHAILAEPRLREILAQMKP
;
A
#
# COMPACT_ATOMS: atom_id res chain seq x y z
N MET A 1 -20.02 -30.36 7.09
CA MET A 1 -19.49 -29.96 8.41
C MET A 1 -18.23 -29.13 8.25
N GLU A 2 -17.27 -29.55 7.40
CA GLU A 2 -16.10 -28.75 6.99
C GLU A 2 -16.46 -27.36 6.47
N ASP A 3 -17.48 -27.27 5.61
CA ASP A 3 -17.97 -26.00 5.07
C ASP A 3 -18.39 -25.01 6.19
N LEU A 4 -19.01 -25.49 7.27
CA LEU A 4 -19.46 -24.66 8.40
C LEU A 4 -18.27 -24.17 9.27
N LEU A 5 -17.19 -24.94 9.31
CA LEU A 5 -15.95 -24.63 10.00
C LEU A 5 -15.15 -23.56 9.23
N ASP A 6 -15.01 -23.72 7.92
CA ASP A 6 -14.42 -22.70 7.03
C ASP A 6 -15.22 -21.39 7.06
N ARG A 7 -16.55 -21.49 7.21
CA ARG A 7 -17.47 -20.34 7.32
C ARG A 7 -17.40 -19.61 8.67
N LEU A 8 -17.17 -20.33 9.78
CA LEU A 8 -16.91 -19.70 11.09
C LEU A 8 -15.55 -19.02 11.09
N LEU A 9 -14.55 -19.64 10.46
CA LEU A 9 -13.23 -19.06 10.27
C LEU A 9 -13.30 -17.73 9.49
N LEU A 10 -14.19 -17.63 8.49
CA LEU A 10 -14.41 -16.39 7.73
C LEU A 10 -14.93 -15.25 8.63
N ILE A 11 -15.92 -15.55 9.48
CA ILE A 11 -16.51 -14.57 10.40
C ILE A 11 -15.47 -14.13 11.44
N GLU A 12 -14.69 -15.08 11.97
CA GLU A 12 -13.59 -14.80 12.88
C GLU A 12 -12.49 -13.95 12.21
N THR A 13 -12.09 -14.31 10.98
CA THR A 13 -11.08 -13.57 10.21
C THR A 13 -11.56 -12.16 9.90
N LEU A 14 -12.83 -11.97 9.50
CA LEU A 14 -13.41 -10.65 9.27
C LEU A 14 -13.54 -9.82 10.53
N ASN A 15 -13.95 -10.43 11.66
CA ASN A 15 -13.98 -9.75 12.95
C ASN A 15 -12.58 -9.36 13.40
N SER A 16 -11.59 -10.25 13.26
CA SER A 16 -10.18 -9.94 13.55
C SER A 16 -9.69 -8.78 12.68
N THR A 17 -9.93 -8.83 11.36
CA THR A 17 -9.53 -7.75 10.44
C THR A 17 -10.24 -6.42 10.77
N LEU A 18 -11.51 -6.45 11.18
CA LEU A 18 -12.27 -5.27 11.62
C LEU A 18 -11.75 -4.70 12.94
N ILE A 19 -11.46 -5.56 13.92
CA ILE A 19 -10.90 -5.15 15.22
C ILE A 19 -9.52 -4.55 15.01
N HIS A 20 -8.66 -5.20 14.22
CA HIS A 20 -7.36 -4.66 13.85
C HIS A 20 -7.47 -3.36 13.06
N PHE A 21 -8.46 -3.21 12.17
CA PHE A 21 -8.71 -1.96 11.47
C PHE A 21 -9.08 -0.83 12.45
N ILE A 22 -9.99 -1.08 13.39
CA ILE A 22 -10.39 -0.09 14.40
C ILE A 22 -9.20 0.28 15.29
N LEU A 23 -8.47 -0.71 15.80
CA LEU A 23 -7.31 -0.49 16.66
C LEU A 23 -6.20 0.26 15.90
N SER A 24 -5.85 -0.17 14.69
CA SER A 24 -4.84 0.53 13.89
C SER A 24 -5.27 1.94 13.47
N SER A 25 -6.55 2.19 13.19
CA SER A 25 -7.05 3.54 12.90
C SER A 25 -7.02 4.46 14.13
N GLN A 26 -7.14 3.90 15.34
CA GLN A 26 -7.03 4.65 16.59
C GLN A 26 -5.57 4.92 16.96
N VAL A 27 -4.67 3.98 16.70
CA VAL A 27 -3.23 4.10 17.00
C VAL A 27 -2.52 4.98 15.97
N ALA A 28 -2.78 4.80 14.67
CA ALA A 28 -2.07 5.51 13.60
C ALA A 28 -2.62 6.92 13.31
N GLY A 29 -3.74 7.33 13.91
CA GLY A 29 -4.37 8.64 13.71
C GLY A 29 -4.83 8.93 12.26
N SER A 30 -4.64 7.99 11.33
CA SER A 30 -4.94 8.11 9.90
C SER A 30 -5.60 6.82 9.40
N VAL A 31 -6.41 6.94 8.35
CA VAL A 31 -7.21 5.83 7.79
C VAL A 31 -6.75 5.55 6.37
N ASP A 32 -6.25 4.34 6.10
CA ASP A 32 -5.90 3.94 4.73
C ASP A 32 -7.17 3.64 3.91
N PRO A 33 -7.51 4.46 2.90
CA PRO A 33 -8.75 4.30 2.14
C PRO A 33 -8.80 2.97 1.38
N ASP A 34 -7.66 2.42 0.97
CA ASP A 34 -7.61 1.19 0.18
C ASP A 34 -7.88 -0.05 1.05
N ARG A 35 -7.42 0.00 2.30
CA ARG A 35 -7.78 -0.98 3.32
C ARG A 35 -9.26 -0.90 3.67
N VAL A 36 -9.82 0.30 3.78
CA VAL A 36 -11.27 0.50 3.99
C VAL A 36 -12.09 -0.02 2.81
N ASP A 37 -11.68 0.25 1.58
CA ASP A 37 -12.35 -0.23 0.37
C ASP A 37 -12.33 -1.77 0.30
N SER A 38 -11.17 -2.39 0.56
CA SER A 38 -11.03 -3.85 0.65
C SER A 38 -11.92 -4.45 1.74
N LEU A 39 -11.97 -3.85 2.92
CA LEU A 39 -12.82 -4.28 4.03
C LEU A 39 -14.30 -4.14 3.69
N THR A 40 -14.71 -3.00 3.11
CA THR A 40 -16.09 -2.73 2.69
C THR A 40 -16.57 -3.80 1.72
N GLN A 41 -15.76 -4.12 0.72
CA GLN A 41 -16.10 -5.11 -0.29
C GLN A 41 -16.15 -6.54 0.29
N GLY A 42 -15.24 -6.88 1.21
CA GLY A 42 -15.28 -8.14 1.95
C GLY A 42 -16.56 -8.29 2.78
N LEU A 43 -16.95 -7.23 3.50
CA LEU A 43 -18.16 -7.21 4.33
C LEU A 43 -19.44 -7.30 3.50
N MET A 44 -19.53 -6.61 2.37
CA MET A 44 -20.69 -6.70 1.46
C MET A 44 -20.89 -8.13 0.94
N ARG A 45 -19.81 -8.82 0.55
CA ARG A 45 -19.90 -10.20 0.06
C ARG A 45 -20.27 -11.18 1.17
N THR A 46 -19.68 -11.05 2.35
CA THR A 46 -20.04 -11.89 3.51
C THR A 46 -21.49 -11.66 3.92
N ARG A 47 -21.97 -10.42 3.90
CA ARG A 47 -23.38 -10.12 4.17
C ARG A 47 -24.29 -10.79 3.15
N LYS A 48 -24.03 -10.60 1.84
CA LYS A 48 -24.82 -11.21 0.76
C LYS A 48 -24.85 -12.73 0.89
N TRP A 49 -23.72 -13.34 1.24
CA TRP A 49 -23.63 -14.78 1.48
C TRP A 49 -24.44 -15.23 2.71
N ILE A 50 -24.41 -14.49 3.83
CA ILE A 50 -25.24 -14.82 5.00
C ILE A 50 -26.72 -14.68 4.64
N GLU A 51 -27.11 -13.67 3.87
CA GLU A 51 -28.48 -13.48 3.37
C GLU A 51 -28.92 -14.64 2.45
N GLU A 52 -28.06 -15.09 1.54
CA GLU A 52 -28.30 -16.28 0.69
C GLU A 52 -28.38 -17.57 1.53
N THR A 53 -27.54 -17.70 2.56
CA THR A 53 -27.54 -18.86 3.46
C THR A 53 -28.82 -18.91 4.29
N LEU A 54 -29.27 -17.77 4.81
CA LEU A 54 -30.54 -17.65 5.54
C LEU A 54 -31.77 -17.97 4.68
N SER A 55 -31.65 -17.96 3.35
CA SER A 55 -32.74 -18.29 2.43
C SER A 55 -32.91 -19.79 2.16
N HIS A 56 -31.97 -20.64 2.60
CA HIS A 56 -32.07 -22.09 2.45
C HIS A 56 -32.87 -22.75 3.60
N GLU A 57 -33.82 -23.63 3.25
CA GLU A 57 -34.60 -24.41 4.23
C GLU A 57 -33.70 -25.40 5.00
N GLY A 58 -33.85 -25.44 6.33
CA GLY A 58 -33.16 -26.40 7.21
C GLY A 58 -32.24 -25.82 8.28
N ILE A 59 -32.14 -24.49 8.40
CA ILE A 59 -31.31 -23.84 9.44
C ILE A 59 -32.08 -23.76 10.77
N PRO A 60 -31.49 -24.19 11.90
CA PRO A 60 -32.08 -24.00 13.23
C PRO A 60 -32.38 -22.53 13.53
N ALA A 61 -33.54 -22.25 14.15
CA ALA A 61 -34.00 -20.88 14.44
C ALA A 61 -33.01 -20.07 15.29
N SER A 62 -32.26 -20.71 16.20
CA SER A 62 -31.21 -20.07 16.98
C SER A 62 -30.05 -19.58 16.12
N THR A 63 -29.61 -20.39 15.16
CA THR A 63 -28.56 -20.03 14.19
C THR A 63 -29.03 -18.94 13.24
N ALA A 64 -30.28 -19.00 12.77
CA ALA A 64 -30.87 -17.98 11.92
C ALA A 64 -30.95 -16.61 12.62
N ASN A 65 -31.30 -16.59 13.91
CA ASN A 65 -31.34 -15.35 14.72
C ASN A 65 -29.95 -14.73 14.92
N ILE A 66 -28.92 -15.55 15.19
CA ILE A 66 -27.54 -15.08 15.34
C ILE A 66 -27.02 -14.52 14.00
N LEU A 67 -27.23 -15.24 12.90
CA LEU A 67 -26.83 -14.81 11.56
C LEU A 67 -27.57 -13.53 11.14
N GLY A 68 -28.85 -13.39 11.46
CA GLY A 68 -29.62 -12.16 11.22
C GLY A 68 -29.09 -10.95 12.00
N LEU A 69 -28.66 -11.15 13.25
CA LEU A 69 -27.97 -10.11 14.03
C LEU A 69 -26.62 -9.72 13.42
N VAL A 70 -25.84 -10.70 12.93
CA VAL A 70 -24.59 -10.45 12.22
C VAL A 70 -24.83 -9.65 10.95
N VAL A 71 -25.80 -10.02 10.10
CA VAL A 71 -26.19 -9.26 8.90
C VAL A 71 -26.57 -7.82 9.24
N LYS A 72 -27.33 -7.61 10.31
CA LYS A 72 -27.72 -6.27 10.77
C LYS A 72 -26.52 -5.43 11.23
N ARG A 73 -25.49 -6.04 11.84
CA ARG A 73 -24.25 -5.34 12.22
C ARG A 73 -23.35 -5.07 11.03
N LEU A 74 -23.24 -6.03 10.11
CA LEU A 74 -22.50 -5.88 8.86
C LEU A 74 -23.08 -4.75 8.00
N SER A 75 -24.40 -4.64 7.88
CA SER A 75 -25.05 -3.56 7.11
C SER A 75 -24.85 -2.17 7.73
N GLN A 76 -24.79 -2.09 9.07
CA GLN A 76 -24.44 -0.85 9.77
C GLN A 76 -23.00 -0.42 9.44
N LEU A 77 -22.03 -1.35 9.49
CA LEU A 77 -20.64 -1.08 9.14
C LEU A 77 -20.47 -0.74 7.65
N GLU A 78 -21.16 -1.46 6.77
CA GLU A 78 -21.21 -1.21 5.32
C GLU A 78 -21.69 0.21 4.99
N SER A 79 -22.63 0.77 5.75
CA SER A 79 -23.11 2.13 5.51
C SER A 79 -22.13 3.23 5.94
N LEU A 80 -21.13 2.88 6.77
CA LEU A 80 -20.19 3.82 7.38
C LEU A 80 -18.80 3.75 6.73
N LEU A 81 -18.32 2.57 6.33
CA LEU A 81 -16.98 2.40 5.77
C LEU A 81 -16.75 3.14 4.44
N PRO A 82 -17.67 3.14 3.45
CA PRO A 82 -17.51 3.95 2.24
C PRO A 82 -17.39 5.43 2.54
N LYS A 83 -18.13 5.93 3.55
CA LYS A 83 -18.06 7.33 3.98
C LYS A 83 -16.73 7.65 4.65
N LEU A 84 -16.14 6.69 5.36
CA LEU A 84 -14.80 6.80 5.94
C LEU A 84 -13.72 6.75 4.86
N SER A 85 -13.82 5.85 3.88
CA SER A 85 -12.92 5.80 2.72
C SER A 85 -12.95 7.12 1.94
N GLN A 86 -14.14 7.62 1.64
CA GLN A 86 -14.29 8.90 0.94
C GLN A 86 -13.72 10.06 1.76
N LYS A 87 -13.99 10.13 3.06
CA LYS A 87 -13.39 11.15 3.94
C LYS A 87 -11.87 11.02 4.06
N ALA A 88 -11.34 9.80 4.07
CA ALA A 88 -9.90 9.57 4.07
C ALA A 88 -9.27 10.06 2.76
N LYS A 89 -9.88 9.74 1.61
CA LYS A 89 -9.46 10.26 0.29
C LYS A 89 -9.54 11.79 0.22
N GLU A 90 -10.62 12.39 0.75
CA GLU A 90 -10.77 13.85 0.82
C GLU A 90 -9.79 14.51 1.78
N ALA A 91 -9.44 13.86 2.90
CA ALA A 91 -8.44 14.36 3.85
C ALA A 91 -7.02 14.29 3.26
N GLU A 92 -6.67 13.21 2.57
CA GLU A 92 -5.41 13.09 1.83
C GLU A 92 -5.33 14.16 0.71
N GLN A 93 -6.42 14.36 -0.05
CA GLN A 93 -6.49 15.41 -1.07
C GLN A 93 -6.39 16.83 -0.48
N ARG A 94 -6.93 17.06 0.72
CA ARG A 94 -6.79 18.35 1.41
C ARG A 94 -5.38 18.57 1.94
N SER A 95 -4.69 17.53 2.40
CA SER A 95 -3.27 17.61 2.74
C SER A 95 -2.44 18.03 1.53
N ALA A 96 -2.61 17.35 0.40
CA ALA A 96 -1.93 17.68 -0.85
C ALA A 96 -2.32 19.07 -1.39
N ALA A 97 -3.59 19.46 -1.28
CA ALA A 97 -4.04 20.79 -1.67
C ALA A 97 -3.53 21.89 -0.72
N GLN A 98 -3.35 21.59 0.57
CA GLN A 98 -2.76 22.51 1.55
C GLN A 98 -1.26 22.68 1.30
N GLU A 99 -0.54 21.62 0.92
CA GLU A 99 0.86 21.70 0.47
C GLU A 99 1.01 22.56 -0.79
N ILE A 100 0.11 22.40 -1.77
CA ILE A 100 0.11 23.24 -2.98
C ILE A 100 -0.26 24.69 -2.65
N LEU A 101 -1.20 24.91 -1.73
CA LEU A 101 -1.58 26.26 -1.30
C LEU A 101 -0.49 26.94 -0.47
N SER A 102 0.27 26.22 0.37
CA SER A 102 1.43 26.79 1.06
C SER A 102 2.55 27.18 0.09
N LEU A 103 2.80 26.35 -0.94
CA LEU A 103 3.74 26.68 -2.03
C LEU A 103 3.30 27.91 -2.84
N LEU A 104 1.99 28.09 -3.04
CA LEU A 104 1.43 29.25 -3.74
C LEU A 104 1.36 30.51 -2.86
N ASP A 105 1.15 30.38 -1.54
CA ASP A 105 1.13 31.50 -0.59
C ASP A 105 2.54 32.05 -0.31
N GLU A 106 3.58 31.20 -0.32
CA GLU A 106 4.98 31.67 -0.28
C GLU A 106 5.38 32.42 -1.56
N SER A 107 4.85 32.00 -2.70
CA SER A 107 5.00 32.72 -3.98
C SER A 107 4.31 34.10 -3.98
N ALA A 108 3.35 34.33 -3.08
CA ALA A 108 2.55 35.56 -2.99
C ALA A 108 3.09 36.59 -1.98
N ARG A 109 4.08 36.24 -1.13
CA ARG A 109 4.70 37.16 -0.16
C ARG A 109 6.06 37.68 -0.61
N ARG A 110 6.09 38.36 -1.76
CA ARG A 110 7.13 39.37 -2.05
C ARG A 110 6.55 40.77 -1.77
N PRO A 111 6.97 41.47 -0.70
CA PRO A 111 6.66 42.89 -0.59
C PRO A 111 7.52 43.65 -1.60
N ALA A 112 6.86 44.35 -2.53
CA ALA A 112 7.48 45.33 -3.39
C ALA A 112 8.12 46.45 -2.53
N ALA A 113 9.44 46.55 -2.58
CA ALA A 113 10.19 47.66 -2.02
C ALA A 113 10.59 48.63 -3.14
N THR A 114 9.94 49.80 -3.17
CA THR A 114 10.37 51.06 -3.82
C THR A 114 9.53 52.19 -3.21
N GLY A 115 10.01 53.31 -2.67
CA GLY A 115 11.37 53.81 -2.52
C GLY A 115 11.43 55.07 -1.62
N GLU A 116 12.64 55.32 -1.12
CA GLU A 116 13.35 56.59 -0.86
C GLU A 116 12.72 57.79 -0.12
N GLY A 117 13.42 58.25 0.94
CA GLY A 117 13.51 59.68 1.29
C GLY A 117 13.95 60.05 2.72
N ALA A 118 15.23 60.44 2.86
CA ALA A 118 15.84 61.36 3.85
C ALA A 118 16.51 60.84 5.16
N GLN A 119 17.82 61.14 5.23
CA GLN A 119 18.87 61.01 6.27
C GLN A 119 18.64 61.80 7.60
N PRO A 120 19.60 61.84 8.58
CA PRO A 120 20.40 60.79 9.23
C PRO A 120 20.49 60.99 10.79
N THR A 121 21.32 60.18 11.46
CA THR A 121 22.04 60.37 12.76
C THR A 121 21.70 59.39 13.89
N GLY A 122 22.75 58.79 14.47
CA GLY A 122 22.69 58.16 15.79
C GLY A 122 23.37 56.79 15.87
N ALA A 123 24.54 56.75 16.51
CA ALA A 123 25.37 55.57 16.71
C ALA A 123 24.77 54.51 17.68
N SER A 124 24.96 53.23 17.37
CA SER A 124 25.34 52.19 18.34
C SER A 124 25.77 50.92 17.58
N GLY A 125 26.79 50.24 18.11
CA GLY A 125 27.44 49.12 17.43
C GLY A 125 26.58 47.87 17.34
N ILE A 126 26.79 47.09 16.27
CA ILE A 126 26.37 45.69 16.16
C ILE A 126 27.46 44.92 15.38
N VAL A 127 27.74 43.72 15.90
CA VAL A 127 28.60 42.64 15.43
C VAL A 127 28.33 42.28 13.95
N PRO A 128 29.30 41.88 13.12
CA PRO A 128 28.99 41.33 11.81
C PRO A 128 28.31 39.97 12.00
N LEU A 129 26.97 39.94 11.90
CA LEU A 129 26.24 38.71 11.64
C LEU A 129 26.62 38.27 10.23
N VAL A 130 27.42 37.22 10.13
CA VAL A 130 27.51 36.40 8.93
C VAL A 130 26.08 35.88 8.70
N GLU A 131 25.44 36.38 7.65
CA GLU A 131 24.18 35.84 7.16
C GLU A 131 24.41 34.35 6.89
N ALA A 132 23.81 33.50 7.74
CA ALA A 132 23.69 32.09 7.44
C ALA A 132 22.91 31.99 6.13
N GLU A 133 23.53 31.38 5.12
CA GLU A 133 22.84 30.98 3.90
C GLU A 133 21.54 30.27 4.32
N PRO A 134 20.38 30.60 3.72
CA PRO A 134 19.17 29.86 4.02
C PRO A 134 19.46 28.39 3.70
N GLU A 135 19.44 27.53 4.72
CA GLU A 135 19.41 26.09 4.53
C GLU A 135 18.22 25.83 3.62
N GLU A 136 18.49 25.58 2.32
CA GLU A 136 17.48 25.06 1.41
C GLU A 136 16.93 23.81 2.10
N GLU A 137 15.64 23.82 2.44
CA GLU A 137 14.95 22.62 2.92
C GLU A 137 15.10 21.56 1.83
N THR A 138 16.14 20.73 1.94
CA THR A 138 16.41 19.67 0.98
C THR A 138 15.26 18.71 1.05
N GLU A 139 14.39 18.73 0.03
CA GLU A 139 13.31 17.76 -0.12
C GLU A 139 13.93 16.36 0.03
N PRO A 140 13.38 15.50 0.93
CA PRO A 140 14.01 14.24 1.30
C PRO A 140 14.13 13.28 0.11
N TYR A 141 13.27 13.44 -0.90
CA TYR A 141 13.30 12.74 -2.17
C TYR A 141 12.55 13.54 -3.23
N ARG A 142 12.92 13.35 -4.50
CA ARG A 142 12.23 13.89 -5.66
C ARG A 142 11.79 12.74 -6.57
N LYS A 143 10.54 12.80 -7.05
CA LYS A 143 10.06 11.91 -8.11
C LYS A 143 10.47 12.45 -9.48
N VAL A 144 11.08 11.60 -10.28
CA VAL A 144 11.54 11.88 -11.64
C VAL A 144 10.62 11.19 -12.64
N GLU A 145 10.44 11.79 -13.82
CA GLU A 145 9.56 11.22 -14.86
C GLU A 145 10.15 9.96 -15.51
N ILE A 146 11.47 9.82 -15.49
CA ILE A 146 12.22 8.72 -16.09
C ILE A 146 12.82 7.88 -14.95
N GLU A 147 12.55 6.58 -15.02
CA GLU A 147 13.05 5.58 -14.08
C GLU A 147 14.55 5.37 -14.27
N ASP A 148 15.28 5.27 -13.15
CA ASP A 148 16.70 4.90 -13.16
C ASP A 148 16.86 3.40 -12.89
N ASP A 149 17.38 2.63 -13.85
CA ASP A 149 17.57 1.17 -13.73
C ASP A 149 19.04 0.85 -13.42
N GLU A 150 19.62 1.50 -12.40
CA GLU A 150 21.03 1.34 -12.02
C GLU A 150 21.41 -0.14 -11.78
N TRP A 151 20.47 -0.92 -11.22
CA TRP A 151 20.66 -2.34 -10.91
C TRP A 151 20.22 -3.32 -12.00
N GLY A 152 19.67 -2.83 -13.13
CA GLY A 152 19.18 -3.67 -14.23
C GLY A 152 17.95 -4.53 -13.89
N LEU A 153 17.29 -4.28 -12.75
CA LEU A 153 16.15 -5.06 -12.27
C LEU A 153 14.90 -4.84 -13.13
N ILE A 154 14.68 -3.61 -13.62
CA ILE A 154 13.53 -3.29 -14.48
C ILE A 154 13.70 -4.00 -15.82
N SER A 155 14.86 -3.86 -16.45
CA SER A 155 15.15 -4.45 -17.76
C SER A 155 15.02 -5.98 -17.73
N GLN A 156 15.61 -6.63 -16.72
CA GLN A 156 15.54 -8.09 -16.55
C GLN A 156 14.10 -8.57 -16.31
N THR A 157 13.35 -7.86 -15.47
CA THR A 157 11.97 -8.24 -15.13
C THR A 157 11.02 -8.01 -16.31
N SER A 158 11.22 -6.94 -17.08
CA SER A 158 10.49 -6.69 -18.32
C SER A 158 10.71 -7.80 -19.35
N GLN A 159 11.97 -8.24 -19.53
CA GLN A 159 12.30 -9.34 -20.42
C GLN A 159 11.65 -10.65 -19.98
N LEU A 160 11.65 -10.93 -18.67
CA LEU A 160 10.99 -12.10 -18.10
C LEU A 160 9.49 -12.10 -18.39
N ILE A 161 8.79 -10.98 -18.11
CA ILE A 161 7.35 -10.87 -18.39
C ILE A 161 7.07 -11.07 -19.88
N ARG A 162 7.86 -10.45 -20.77
CA ARG A 162 7.72 -10.62 -22.23
C ARG A 162 7.90 -12.07 -22.66
N GLN A 163 8.88 -12.79 -22.10
CA GLN A 163 9.10 -14.20 -22.41
C GLN A 163 7.90 -15.08 -22.01
N TYR A 164 7.34 -14.84 -20.82
CA TYR A 164 6.22 -15.64 -20.30
C TYR A 164 4.85 -15.19 -20.79
N SER A 165 4.71 -13.98 -21.35
CA SER A 165 3.46 -13.47 -21.93
C SER A 165 2.84 -14.34 -23.03
N LYS A 166 3.65 -15.19 -23.66
CA LYS A 166 3.18 -16.14 -24.69
C LYS A 166 2.52 -17.40 -24.10
N ARG A 167 2.69 -17.64 -22.80
CA ARG A 167 2.31 -18.89 -22.13
C ARG A 167 1.43 -18.68 -20.90
N CYS A 168 1.50 -17.51 -20.28
CA CYS A 168 0.80 -17.19 -19.05
C CYS A 168 0.09 -15.84 -19.20
N HIS A 169 -1.05 -15.67 -18.51
CA HIS A 169 -1.63 -14.36 -18.30
C HIS A 169 -0.67 -13.50 -17.47
N VAL A 170 -0.44 -12.23 -17.86
CA VAL A 170 0.60 -11.39 -17.22
C VAL A 170 0.07 -10.21 -16.41
N LEU A 171 -1.24 -9.98 -16.33
CA LEU A 171 -1.73 -8.78 -15.63
C LEU A 171 -1.29 -8.66 -14.16
N LEU A 172 -1.35 -9.76 -13.39
CA LEU A 172 -0.85 -9.77 -12.01
C LEU A 172 0.67 -9.52 -11.94
N PRO A 173 1.52 -10.24 -12.70
CA PRO A 173 2.94 -9.88 -12.84
C PRO A 173 3.18 -8.42 -13.23
N THR A 174 2.39 -7.87 -14.17
CA THR A 174 2.48 -6.47 -14.60
C THR A 174 2.14 -5.50 -13.47
N PHE A 175 1.15 -5.80 -12.62
CA PHE A 175 0.83 -4.99 -11.45
C PHE A 175 2.04 -4.79 -10.52
N TRP A 176 2.71 -5.89 -10.17
CA TRP A 176 3.92 -5.83 -9.35
C TRP A 176 5.10 -5.18 -10.07
N PHE A 177 5.18 -5.34 -11.39
CA PHE A 177 6.23 -4.71 -12.21
C PHE A 177 6.07 -3.19 -12.30
N GLU A 178 4.84 -2.67 -12.41
CA GLU A 178 4.63 -1.23 -12.40
C GLU A 178 4.93 -0.62 -11.02
N ALA A 179 4.71 -1.37 -9.92
CA ALA A 179 5.19 -0.96 -8.60
C ALA A 179 6.73 -0.92 -8.51
N LEU A 180 7.42 -1.88 -9.14
CA LEU A 180 8.87 -1.87 -9.25
C LEU A 180 9.37 -0.64 -10.01
N ARG A 181 8.74 -0.33 -11.14
CA ARG A 181 9.06 0.87 -11.95
C ARG A 181 8.83 2.15 -11.17
N GLU A 182 7.71 2.24 -10.47
CA GLU A 182 7.36 3.41 -9.68
C GLU A 182 8.37 3.68 -8.54
N LEU A 183 8.93 2.65 -7.91
CA LEU A 183 9.99 2.82 -6.90
C LEU A 183 11.25 3.50 -7.48
N HIS A 184 11.65 3.12 -8.69
CA HIS A 184 12.86 3.63 -9.34
C HIS A 184 12.70 5.05 -9.92
N LYS A 185 11.53 5.67 -9.79
CA LYS A 185 11.33 7.08 -10.11
C LYS A 185 11.79 8.00 -8.98
N TYR A 186 12.01 7.48 -7.78
CA TYR A 186 12.39 8.30 -6.63
C TYR A 186 13.91 8.44 -6.57
N GLN A 187 14.38 9.67 -6.38
CA GLN A 187 15.78 10.00 -6.19
C GLN A 187 15.95 10.82 -4.91
N SER A 188 17.04 10.62 -4.20
CA SER A 188 17.38 11.36 -2.99
C SER A 188 18.89 11.53 -2.91
N PRO A 189 19.41 12.64 -2.36
CA PRO A 189 20.83 12.78 -2.06
C PRO A 189 21.30 11.90 -0.89
N SER A 190 20.37 11.27 -0.16
CA SER A 190 20.69 10.45 1.01
C SER A 190 21.50 9.20 0.64
N PRO A 191 22.54 8.83 1.41
CA PRO A 191 23.31 7.60 1.17
C PRO A 191 22.47 6.32 1.30
N PHE A 192 21.30 6.40 1.95
CA PHE A 192 20.42 5.26 2.17
C PHE A 192 19.40 5.03 1.04
N ILE A 193 19.34 5.91 0.04
CA ILE A 193 18.37 5.78 -1.06
C ILE A 193 18.59 4.51 -1.89
N ALA A 194 19.85 4.09 -2.06
CA ALA A 194 20.20 2.89 -2.78
C ALA A 194 19.58 1.64 -2.13
N ASP A 195 19.73 1.49 -0.81
CA ASP A 195 19.12 0.40 -0.05
C ASP A 195 17.59 0.53 -0.03
N ALA A 196 17.05 1.75 0.06
CA ALA A 196 15.60 2.02 0.03
C ALA A 196 14.94 1.69 -1.32
N ILE A 197 15.69 1.65 -2.43
CA ILE A 197 15.15 1.22 -3.73
C ILE A 197 15.46 -0.26 -3.98
N GLN A 198 16.70 -0.68 -3.75
CA GLN A 198 17.16 -2.03 -4.08
C GLN A 198 16.44 -3.11 -3.25
N ILE A 199 16.31 -2.92 -1.93
CA ILE A 199 15.71 -3.92 -1.04
C ILE A 199 14.26 -4.23 -1.45
N PRO A 200 13.33 -3.26 -1.52
CA PRO A 200 11.96 -3.55 -1.98
C PRO A 200 11.92 -4.05 -3.42
N ALA A 201 12.79 -3.57 -4.30
CA ALA A 201 12.87 -4.03 -5.69
C ALA A 201 13.20 -5.53 -5.80
N GLU A 202 14.08 -6.04 -4.95
CA GLU A 202 14.39 -7.48 -4.89
C GLU A 202 13.18 -8.31 -4.46
N PHE A 203 12.41 -7.86 -3.45
CA PHE A 203 11.17 -8.53 -3.04
C PHE A 203 10.15 -8.56 -4.18
N LEU A 204 9.92 -7.43 -4.85
CA LEU A 204 9.00 -7.34 -5.98
C LEU A 204 9.43 -8.26 -7.13
N THR A 205 10.73 -8.26 -7.46
CA THR A 205 11.28 -9.14 -8.51
C THR A 205 11.12 -10.61 -8.15
N ARG A 206 11.31 -10.99 -6.89
CA ARG A 206 11.07 -12.36 -6.39
C ARG A 206 9.59 -12.74 -6.47
N ILE A 207 8.67 -11.83 -6.16
CA ILE A 207 7.22 -12.06 -6.30
C ILE A 207 6.88 -12.30 -7.78
N ILE A 208 7.32 -11.42 -8.68
CA ILE A 208 7.07 -11.52 -10.12
C ILE A 208 7.61 -12.84 -10.67
N ARG A 209 8.86 -13.18 -10.34
CA ARG A 209 9.48 -14.44 -10.75
C ARG A 209 8.70 -15.63 -10.19
N GLY A 210 8.39 -15.63 -8.90
CA GLY A 210 7.62 -16.71 -8.25
C GLY A 210 6.21 -16.89 -8.82
N LEU A 211 5.59 -15.83 -9.34
CA LEU A 211 4.32 -15.92 -10.08
C LEU A 211 4.52 -16.58 -11.45
N LEU A 212 5.56 -16.21 -12.19
CA LEU A 212 5.77 -16.66 -13.58
C LEU A 212 6.42 -18.05 -13.70
N THR A 213 7.30 -18.42 -12.77
CA THR A 213 8.18 -19.60 -12.93
C THR A 213 7.84 -20.76 -12.00
N GLU A 214 7.19 -20.51 -10.86
CA GLU A 214 7.00 -21.50 -9.81
C GLU A 214 5.51 -21.88 -9.63
N ALA A 215 5.26 -23.13 -9.24
CA ALA A 215 3.92 -23.55 -8.84
C ALA A 215 3.57 -22.99 -7.44
N PRO A 216 2.31 -22.61 -7.15
CA PRO A 216 1.15 -22.74 -8.04
C PRO A 216 0.97 -21.58 -9.03
N GLY A 217 1.70 -20.47 -8.88
CA GLY A 217 1.61 -19.26 -9.71
C GLY A 217 1.60 -19.52 -11.21
N ALA A 218 2.64 -20.19 -11.71
CA ALA A 218 2.80 -20.39 -13.14
C ALA A 218 1.66 -21.21 -13.75
N ARG A 219 1.16 -22.23 -13.03
CA ARG A 219 0.06 -23.09 -13.49
C ARG A 219 -1.25 -22.31 -13.52
N LEU A 220 -1.57 -21.59 -12.46
CA LEU A 220 -2.79 -20.80 -12.37
C LEU A 220 -2.87 -19.69 -13.44
N LEU A 221 -1.73 -19.05 -13.74
CA LEU A 221 -1.66 -18.05 -14.81
C LEU A 221 -1.74 -18.67 -16.21
N GLN A 222 -1.26 -19.90 -16.41
CA GLN A 222 -1.44 -20.66 -17.66
C GLN A 222 -2.90 -21.05 -17.86
N ASP A 223 -3.54 -21.59 -16.82
CA ASP A 223 -4.94 -21.97 -16.85
C ASP A 223 -5.83 -20.75 -17.11
N LEU A 224 -5.55 -19.60 -16.48
CA LEU A 224 -6.27 -18.36 -16.74
C LEU A 224 -6.12 -17.87 -18.18
N MET A 225 -4.95 -18.04 -18.80
CA MET A 225 -4.74 -17.64 -20.21
C MET A 225 -5.66 -18.41 -21.17
N SER A 226 -6.12 -19.60 -20.79
CA SER A 226 -7.06 -20.40 -21.59
C SER A 226 -8.51 -19.91 -21.49
N SER A 227 -8.87 -19.25 -20.38
CA SER A 227 -10.25 -18.82 -20.08
C SER A 227 -10.47 -17.32 -20.26
N ARG A 228 -9.42 -16.51 -20.23
CA ARG A 228 -9.48 -15.04 -20.26
C ARG A 228 -8.55 -14.46 -21.34
N PRO A 229 -8.97 -13.41 -22.07
CA PRO A 229 -8.09 -12.71 -23.00
C PRO A 229 -6.89 -12.09 -22.28
N GLN A 230 -5.76 -12.00 -22.98
CA GLN A 230 -4.53 -11.44 -22.44
C GLN A 230 -4.67 -9.93 -22.16
N GLU A 231 -4.44 -9.54 -20.92
CA GLU A 231 -4.38 -8.14 -20.50
C GLU A 231 -2.95 -7.77 -20.07
N ASN A 232 -2.34 -6.80 -20.78
CA ASN A 232 -0.93 -6.45 -20.58
C ASN A 232 -0.71 -5.06 -19.95
N THR A 233 -1.78 -4.27 -19.79
CA THR A 233 -1.70 -2.87 -19.34
C THR A 233 -2.63 -2.64 -18.15
N LEU A 234 -2.18 -1.84 -17.20
CA LEU A 234 -2.97 -1.42 -16.04
C LEU A 234 -3.92 -0.28 -16.40
N SER A 235 -5.06 -0.19 -15.70
CA SER A 235 -5.95 0.96 -15.77
C SER A 235 -5.34 2.16 -15.02
N THR A 236 -5.88 3.35 -15.24
CA THR A 236 -5.47 4.55 -14.49
C THR A 236 -5.72 4.39 -12.99
N THR A 237 -6.85 3.79 -12.60
CA THR A 237 -7.18 3.55 -11.18
C THR A 237 -6.22 2.56 -10.51
N GLU A 238 -5.79 1.53 -11.23
CA GLU A 238 -4.79 0.57 -10.74
C GLU A 238 -3.43 1.25 -10.56
N MET A 239 -3.02 2.09 -11.51
CA MET A 239 -1.79 2.88 -11.41
C MET A 239 -1.84 3.86 -10.24
N GLU A 240 -2.93 4.61 -10.05
CA GLU A 240 -3.08 5.54 -8.92
C GLU A 240 -2.92 4.86 -7.56
N ARG A 241 -3.39 3.61 -7.43
CA ARG A 241 -3.20 2.83 -6.19
C ARG A 241 -1.75 2.40 -5.99
N ILE A 242 -1.05 2.03 -7.06
CA ILE A 242 0.38 1.73 -7.01
C ILE A 242 1.17 2.97 -6.58
N GLU A 243 0.92 4.11 -7.23
CA GLU A 243 1.58 5.37 -6.91
C GLU A 243 1.33 5.78 -5.47
N ARG A 244 0.09 5.63 -4.96
CA ARG A 244 -0.23 5.89 -3.55
C ARG A 244 0.52 4.95 -2.60
N ALA A 245 0.60 3.67 -2.93
CA ALA A 245 1.29 2.69 -2.08
C ALA A 245 2.79 3.00 -1.99
N VAL A 246 3.42 3.34 -3.11
CA VAL A 246 4.85 3.70 -3.19
C VAL A 246 5.11 5.06 -2.53
N ALA A 247 4.25 6.05 -2.73
CA ALA A 247 4.38 7.36 -2.07
C ALA A 247 4.32 7.21 -0.54
N LYS A 248 3.38 6.41 -0.02
CA LYS A 248 3.30 6.15 1.43
C LYS A 248 4.51 5.37 1.96
N TYR A 249 5.20 4.59 1.14
CA TYR A 249 6.45 3.93 1.51
C TYR A 249 7.57 4.95 1.70
N PHE A 250 7.76 5.85 0.73
CA PHE A 250 8.76 6.92 0.84
C PHE A 250 8.45 7.92 1.96
N ALA A 251 7.17 8.25 2.18
CA ALA A 251 6.75 9.05 3.34
C ALA A 251 7.13 8.38 4.68
N GLY A 252 7.04 7.05 4.76
CA GLY A 252 7.46 6.29 5.95
C GLY A 252 8.97 6.30 6.18
N LEU A 253 9.76 6.60 5.14
CA LEU A 253 11.21 6.67 5.14
C LEU A 253 11.76 8.10 5.25
N GLU A 254 10.91 9.12 5.37
CA GLU A 254 11.36 10.52 5.42
C GLU A 254 12.38 10.77 6.52
N ASP A 255 12.08 10.30 7.73
CA ASP A 255 12.97 10.41 8.90
C ASP A 255 14.36 9.81 8.59
N LEU A 256 14.37 8.68 7.88
CA LEU A 256 15.59 7.98 7.49
C LEU A 256 16.36 8.70 6.39
N LEU A 257 15.67 9.25 5.40
CA LEU A 257 16.29 9.93 4.28
C LEU A 257 16.86 11.30 4.68
N LYS A 258 16.23 11.99 5.64
CA LYS A 258 16.73 13.24 6.25
C LYS A 258 17.86 13.01 7.25
N GLY A 259 18.08 11.77 7.69
CA GLY A 259 19.07 11.44 8.72
C GLY A 259 18.63 11.85 10.14
N GLU A 260 17.32 11.91 10.37
CA GLU A 260 16.73 12.17 11.68
C GLU A 260 16.77 10.93 12.59
N GLU A 261 16.39 11.10 13.86
CA GLU A 261 16.45 10.03 14.86
C GLU A 261 15.43 8.92 14.52
N LEU A 262 15.93 7.68 14.39
CA LEU A 262 15.11 6.55 13.95
C LEU A 262 14.39 5.86 15.11
N HIS A 263 13.06 5.91 15.11
CA HIS A 263 12.22 5.13 16.02
C HIS A 263 11.97 3.72 15.48
N VAL A 264 13.02 2.89 15.45
CA VAL A 264 13.01 1.55 14.82
C VAL A 264 11.88 0.66 15.39
N GLN A 265 11.73 0.61 16.70
CA GLN A 265 10.77 -0.26 17.39
C GLN A 265 9.33 0.14 17.09
N GLU A 266 9.06 1.44 16.93
CA GLU A 266 7.75 1.93 16.53
C GLU A 266 7.44 1.51 15.09
N LYS A 267 8.39 1.69 14.15
CA LYS A 267 8.23 1.27 12.75
C LYS A 267 8.03 -0.25 12.63
N ILE A 268 8.75 -1.06 13.42
CA ILE A 268 8.55 -2.52 13.47
C ILE A 268 7.16 -2.85 14.02
N SER A 269 6.71 -2.19 15.10
CA SER A 269 5.38 -2.43 15.67
C SER A 269 4.24 -2.03 14.71
N GLU A 270 4.41 -0.94 13.97
CA GLU A 270 3.50 -0.56 12.89
C GLU A 270 3.49 -1.60 11.76
N ALA A 271 4.65 -2.13 11.38
CA ALA A 271 4.77 -3.17 10.37
C ALA A 271 4.10 -4.48 10.80
N GLN A 272 4.28 -4.90 12.06
CA GLN A 272 3.56 -6.02 12.67
C GLN A 272 2.04 -5.79 12.61
N THR A 273 1.59 -4.59 13.00
CA THR A 273 0.16 -4.24 12.96
C THR A 273 -0.41 -4.28 11.52
N ALA A 274 0.37 -3.82 10.54
CA ALA A 274 0.00 -3.88 9.13
C ALA A 274 -0.03 -5.32 8.60
N PHE A 275 0.91 -6.16 9.05
CA PHE A 275 0.97 -7.58 8.72
C PHE A 275 -0.20 -8.37 9.35
N ASP A 276 -0.55 -8.11 10.60
CA ASP A 276 -1.73 -8.71 11.25
C ASP A 276 -3.03 -8.32 10.52
N GLY A 277 -3.06 -7.08 9.99
CA GLY A 277 -4.14 -6.56 9.16
C GLY A 277 -4.15 -7.05 7.70
N PHE A 278 -3.29 -8.00 7.33
CA PHE A 278 -3.07 -8.41 5.94
C PHE A 278 -4.35 -8.82 5.23
N GLY A 279 -4.48 -8.35 3.98
CA GLY A 279 -5.63 -8.62 3.13
C GLY A 279 -5.67 -10.06 2.63
N TRP A 280 -6.33 -10.95 3.37
CA TRP A 280 -6.58 -12.32 2.92
C TRP A 280 -7.66 -12.39 1.81
N GLY A 281 -8.56 -11.41 1.75
CA GLY A 281 -9.68 -11.36 0.80
C GLY A 281 -10.77 -12.40 1.08
N GLY A 282 -11.81 -12.45 0.23
CA GLY A 282 -12.96 -13.36 0.39
C GLY A 282 -12.66 -14.82 0.02
N PRO A 283 -13.51 -15.78 0.44
CA PRO A 283 -13.31 -17.23 0.22
C PRO A 283 -13.33 -17.62 -1.25
N GLU A 284 -13.93 -16.80 -2.12
CA GLU A 284 -14.00 -16.98 -3.57
C GLU A 284 -12.65 -16.82 -4.29
N LEU A 285 -11.63 -16.29 -3.62
CA LEU A 285 -10.33 -16.00 -4.23
C LEU A 285 -9.35 -17.16 -4.10
N GLU A 286 -8.44 -17.30 -5.06
CA GLU A 286 -7.33 -18.24 -5.03
C GLU A 286 -6.31 -17.89 -3.92
N LYS A 287 -6.46 -18.56 -2.77
CA LYS A 287 -5.68 -18.27 -1.56
C LYS A 287 -4.21 -18.65 -1.66
N ARG A 288 -3.82 -19.57 -2.55
CA ARG A 288 -2.43 -20.04 -2.60
C ARG A 288 -1.46 -18.94 -3.07
N LEU A 289 -1.90 -18.06 -3.96
CA LEU A 289 -1.09 -16.90 -4.37
C LEU A 289 -0.99 -15.88 -3.24
N ILE A 290 -2.10 -15.61 -2.57
CA ILE A 290 -2.18 -14.68 -1.43
C ILE A 290 -1.28 -15.17 -0.28
N LYS A 291 -1.30 -16.48 0.03
CA LYS A 291 -0.39 -17.09 1.02
C LYS A 291 1.08 -16.91 0.66
N ARG A 292 1.44 -17.04 -0.62
CA ARG A 292 2.83 -16.84 -1.08
C ARG A 292 3.25 -15.37 -0.95
N ILE A 293 2.36 -14.42 -1.21
CA ILE A 293 2.65 -13.00 -0.98
C ILE A 293 2.80 -12.73 0.52
N ASN A 294 1.91 -13.28 1.35
CA ASN A 294 1.99 -13.18 2.80
C ASN A 294 3.33 -13.72 3.34
N GLN A 295 3.82 -14.84 2.82
CA GLN A 295 5.15 -15.37 3.17
C GLN A 295 6.27 -14.38 2.85
N ARG A 296 6.19 -13.60 1.76
CA ARG A 296 7.16 -12.55 1.46
C ARG A 296 7.06 -11.37 2.42
N CYS A 297 5.85 -11.02 2.87
CA CYS A 297 5.68 -10.03 3.93
C CYS A 297 6.28 -10.51 5.25
N GLU A 298 6.09 -11.80 5.59
CA GLU A 298 6.65 -12.41 6.80
C GLU A 298 8.19 -12.42 6.75
N GLU A 299 8.77 -12.79 5.61
CA GLU A 299 10.23 -12.74 5.39
C GLU A 299 10.79 -11.32 5.57
N ALA A 300 10.09 -10.29 5.06
CA ALA A 300 10.49 -8.89 5.25
C ALA A 300 10.38 -8.48 6.72
N LEU A 301 9.31 -8.85 7.41
CA LEU A 301 9.13 -8.53 8.83
C LEU A 301 10.17 -9.21 9.72
N GLN A 302 10.45 -10.49 9.47
CA GLN A 302 11.52 -11.21 10.17
C GLN A 302 12.89 -10.58 9.92
N SER A 303 13.15 -10.07 8.70
CA SER A 303 14.37 -9.33 8.39
C SER A 303 14.44 -8.01 9.18
N ALA A 304 13.31 -7.31 9.32
CA ALA A 304 13.24 -6.10 10.15
C ALA A 304 13.55 -6.38 11.63
N GLU A 305 13.12 -7.53 12.17
CA GLU A 305 13.34 -7.91 13.57
C GLU A 305 14.75 -8.46 13.85
N SER A 306 15.39 -9.09 12.85
CA SER A 306 16.64 -9.82 13.03
C SER A 306 17.89 -9.12 12.49
N ASP A 307 17.75 -8.12 11.61
CA ASP A 307 18.90 -7.35 11.11
C ASP A 307 19.55 -6.56 12.26
N THR A 308 20.84 -6.30 12.12
CA THR A 308 21.66 -5.55 13.07
C THR A 308 21.75 -4.06 12.75
N ASP A 309 21.47 -3.67 11.49
CA ASP A 309 21.54 -2.28 11.06
C ASP A 309 20.18 -1.57 11.22
N PRO A 310 20.07 -0.55 12.09
CA PRO A 310 18.83 0.22 12.31
C PRO A 310 18.20 0.78 11.03
N HIS A 311 19.03 1.22 10.07
CA HIS A 311 18.53 1.79 8.82
C HIS A 311 17.83 0.73 7.99
N ARG A 312 18.44 -0.45 7.87
CA ARG A 312 17.86 -1.59 7.17
C ARG A 312 16.63 -2.14 7.86
N GLN A 313 16.62 -2.18 9.20
CA GLN A 313 15.44 -2.59 9.96
C GLN A 313 14.23 -1.72 9.62
N VAL A 314 14.40 -0.39 9.55
CA VAL A 314 13.34 0.54 9.14
C VAL A 314 12.91 0.30 7.69
N ILE A 315 13.87 0.10 6.77
CA ILE A 315 13.56 -0.20 5.36
C ILE A 315 12.74 -1.49 5.24
N TYR A 316 13.12 -2.58 5.93
CA TYR A 316 12.38 -3.84 5.91
C TYR A 316 10.99 -3.72 6.55
N ALA A 317 10.85 -2.93 7.62
CA ALA A 317 9.56 -2.65 8.22
C ALA A 317 8.63 -1.92 7.24
N GLU A 318 9.14 -0.90 6.54
CA GLU A 318 8.39 -0.19 5.51
C GLU A 318 8.14 -1.06 4.25
N VAL A 319 9.05 -1.96 3.88
CA VAL A 319 8.82 -2.95 2.81
C VAL A 319 7.63 -3.84 3.16
N THR A 320 7.53 -4.28 4.42
CA THR A 320 6.37 -5.06 4.89
C THR A 320 5.07 -4.28 4.72
N LYS A 321 5.06 -3.00 5.12
CA LYS A 321 3.91 -2.10 4.95
C LYS A 321 3.56 -1.90 3.46
N LEU A 322 4.55 -1.72 2.59
CA LEU A 322 4.38 -1.59 1.14
C LEU A 322 3.75 -2.84 0.53
N LEU A 323 4.27 -4.03 0.83
CA LEU A 323 3.74 -5.28 0.29
C LEU A 323 2.30 -5.54 0.76
N CYS A 324 1.99 -5.26 2.03
CA CYS A 324 0.62 -5.34 2.55
C CYS A 324 -0.31 -4.36 1.82
N LYS A 325 0.12 -3.11 1.57
CA LYS A 325 -0.67 -2.11 0.83
C LYS A 325 -0.90 -2.51 -0.63
N LEU A 326 0.12 -3.00 -1.33
CA LEU A 326 0.00 -3.50 -2.70
C LEU A 326 -0.98 -4.69 -2.77
N GLN A 327 -0.94 -5.59 -1.79
CA GLN A 327 -1.93 -6.66 -1.68
C GLN A 327 -3.35 -6.12 -1.45
N HIS A 328 -3.53 -5.11 -0.59
CA HIS A 328 -4.83 -4.45 -0.43
C HIS A 328 -5.30 -3.78 -1.72
N ALA A 329 -4.41 -3.17 -2.49
CA ALA A 329 -4.72 -2.58 -3.78
C ALA A 329 -5.22 -3.65 -4.80
N ILE A 330 -4.56 -4.81 -4.87
CA ILE A 330 -5.00 -5.95 -5.68
C ILE A 330 -6.42 -6.39 -5.30
N LEU A 331 -6.71 -6.45 -4.00
CA LEU A 331 -8.04 -6.84 -3.52
C LEU A 331 -9.09 -5.76 -3.74
N ALA A 332 -8.74 -4.48 -3.65
CA ALA A 332 -9.68 -3.38 -3.82
C ALA A 332 -10.09 -3.17 -5.29
N GLU A 333 -9.21 -3.50 -6.25
CA GLU A 333 -9.47 -3.37 -7.68
C GLU A 333 -10.36 -4.50 -8.22
N PRO A 334 -11.49 -4.19 -8.89
CA PRO A 334 -12.41 -5.21 -9.38
C PRO A 334 -11.77 -6.20 -10.36
N ARG A 335 -10.93 -5.69 -11.26
CA ARG A 335 -10.31 -6.48 -12.35
C ARG A 335 -9.28 -7.47 -11.82
N LEU A 336 -8.38 -7.00 -10.95
CA LEU A 336 -7.36 -7.85 -10.32
C LEU A 336 -7.99 -8.90 -9.39
N ARG A 337 -9.06 -8.53 -8.68
CA ARG A 337 -9.82 -9.48 -7.86
C ARG A 337 -10.57 -10.52 -8.67
N GLU A 338 -11.17 -10.12 -9.79
CA GLU A 338 -11.86 -11.04 -10.70
C GLU A 338 -10.88 -12.10 -11.24
N ILE A 339 -9.66 -11.69 -11.58
CA ILE A 339 -8.59 -12.60 -11.98
C ILE A 339 -8.28 -13.63 -10.89
N LEU A 340 -8.14 -13.20 -9.64
CA LEU A 340 -7.92 -14.12 -8.51
C LEU A 340 -9.09 -15.07 -8.26
N ALA A 341 -10.33 -14.64 -8.54
CA ALA A 341 -11.51 -15.48 -8.44
C ALA A 341 -11.59 -16.51 -9.57
N GLN A 342 -11.26 -16.11 -10.80
CA GLN A 342 -11.26 -16.99 -11.98
C GLN A 342 -10.15 -18.05 -11.96
N MET A 343 -9.09 -17.82 -11.19
CA MET A 343 -8.03 -18.81 -10.95
C MET A 343 -8.42 -19.88 -9.95
N LYS A 344 -9.50 -19.68 -9.17
CA LYS A 344 -9.93 -20.69 -8.20
C LYS A 344 -10.60 -21.84 -8.97
N PRO A 345 -10.10 -23.08 -8.85
CA PRO A 345 -10.64 -24.23 -9.58
C PRO A 345 -12.03 -24.66 -9.10
#